data_AF-A0A932TAJ0-F1
#
_entry.id   AF-A0A932TAJ0-F1
#
_cell.length_a   1.000
_cell.length_b   1.000
_cell.length_c   1.000
_cell.angle_alpha   90.00
_cell.angle_beta   90.00
_cell.angle_gamma   90.00
#
_symmetry.space_group_name_H-M   'P 1'
#
loop_
_entity.id
_entity.type
_entity.pdbx_description
1 polymer ?
#
loop_
_entity_poly.entity_id
_entity_poly.type
_entity_poly.pdbx_seq_one_letter_code
_entity_poly.pdbx_strand_id
1 'polypeptide(L)'
;MRRLKSLVKKEFFQILRDPSSLMISFVLPTILLFIYGYGVSLDYKSLAIGLVLEETSPDAQSFAKALTNSSYFSVSIERDRIKLNQQLIEG
;
A
#
# COMPACT_ATOMS: atom_id res chain seq x y z
N MET A 1 -43.91 -9.69 -0.36
CA MET A 1 -42.75 -10.62 -0.34
C MET A 1 -42.64 -11.56 -1.55
N ARG A 2 -43.72 -12.15 -2.08
CA ARG A 2 -43.64 -13.16 -3.18
C ARG A 2 -43.06 -12.62 -4.50
N ARG A 3 -43.39 -11.37 -4.88
CA ARG A 3 -42.91 -10.72 -6.11
C ARG A 3 -41.40 -10.42 -6.06
N LEU A 4 -40.92 -9.92 -4.93
CA LEU A 4 -39.50 -9.60 -4.73
C LEU A 4 -38.62 -10.86 -4.86
N LYS A 5 -39.01 -11.98 -4.23
CA LYS A 5 -38.29 -13.26 -4.37
C LYS A 5 -38.23 -13.75 -5.82
N SER A 6 -39.31 -13.57 -6.58
CA SER A 6 -39.35 -13.94 -7.99
C SER A 6 -38.42 -13.09 -8.84
N LEU A 7 -38.33 -11.79 -8.55
CA LEU A 7 -37.43 -10.87 -9.25
C LEU A 7 -35.97 -11.18 -8.93
N VAL A 8 -35.62 -11.34 -7.65
CA VAL A 8 -34.25 -11.69 -7.23
C VAL A 8 -33.81 -12.99 -7.89
N LYS A 9 -34.67 -14.03 -7.91
CA LYS A 9 -34.35 -15.30 -8.56
C LYS A 9 -34.11 -15.10 -10.06
N LYS A 10 -34.94 -14.31 -10.75
CA LYS A 10 -34.79 -14.02 -12.19
C LYS A 10 -33.44 -13.35 -12.47
N GLU A 11 -33.11 -12.27 -11.78
CA GLU A 11 -31.86 -11.52 -11.97
C GLU A 11 -30.64 -12.39 -11.64
N PHE A 12 -30.71 -13.21 -10.59
CA PHE A 12 -29.60 -14.12 -10.23
C PHE A 12 -29.29 -15.12 -11.34
N PHE A 13 -30.32 -15.76 -11.91
CA PHE A 13 -30.14 -16.65 -13.07
C PHE A 13 -29.69 -15.91 -14.32
N GLN A 14 -30.06 -14.64 -14.48
CA GLN A 14 -29.64 -13.80 -15.60
C GLN A 14 -28.15 -13.46 -15.49
N ILE A 15 -27.67 -13.06 -14.31
CA ILE A 15 -26.25 -12.80 -14.04
C ILE A 15 -25.42 -14.09 -14.21
N LEU A 16 -25.90 -15.23 -13.70
CA LEU A 16 -25.22 -16.52 -13.86
C LEU A 16 -25.12 -17.00 -15.31
N ARG A 17 -26.08 -16.62 -16.17
CA ARG A 17 -26.06 -16.94 -17.60
C ARG A 17 -25.38 -15.89 -18.45
N ASP A 18 -25.03 -14.75 -17.88
CA ASP A 18 -24.29 -13.70 -18.57
C ASP A 18 -22.77 -13.91 -18.36
N PRO A 19 -22.06 -14.52 -19.34
CA PRO A 19 -20.64 -14.80 -19.20
C PRO A 19 -19.80 -13.52 -19.07
N SER A 20 -20.26 -12.38 -19.60
CA SER A 20 -19.55 -11.10 -19.48
C SER A 20 -19.56 -10.60 -18.03
N SER A 21 -20.73 -10.64 -17.38
CA SER A 21 -20.90 -10.26 -15.97
C SER A 21 -20.11 -11.16 -15.02
N LEU A 22 -20.06 -12.47 -15.29
CA LEU A 22 -19.22 -13.40 -14.54
C LEU A 22 -17.72 -13.12 -14.74
N MET A 23 -17.32 -12.83 -15.99
CA MET A 23 -15.93 -12.53 -16.33
C MET A 23 -15.44 -11.28 -15.60
N ILE A 24 -16.16 -10.16 -15.63
CA ILE A 24 -15.72 -8.93 -14.94
C ILE A 24 -15.67 -9.10 -13.42
N SER A 25 -16.63 -9.86 -12.85
CA SER A 25 -16.68 -10.17 -11.42
C SER A 25 -15.49 -10.98 -10.93
N PHE A 26 -14.79 -11.70 -11.82
CA PHE A 26 -13.59 -12.48 -11.51
C PHE A 26 -12.30 -11.79 -11.97
N VAL A 27 -12.27 -11.27 -13.18
CA VAL A 27 -11.07 -10.71 -13.81
C VAL A 27 -10.62 -9.45 -13.09
N LEU A 28 -11.53 -8.51 -12.80
CA LEU A 28 -11.18 -7.27 -12.10
C LEU A 28 -10.53 -7.54 -10.73
N PRO A 29 -11.14 -8.32 -9.81
CA PRO A 29 -10.50 -8.61 -8.53
C PRO A 29 -9.23 -9.44 -8.66
N THR A 30 -9.13 -10.34 -9.66
CA THR A 30 -7.91 -11.09 -9.92
C THR A 30 -6.75 -10.18 -10.33
N ILE A 31 -6.99 -9.23 -11.25
CA ILE A 31 -6.00 -8.22 -11.62
C ILE A 31 -5.60 -7.39 -10.41
N LEU A 32 -6.56 -6.96 -9.59
CA LEU A 32 -6.28 -6.23 -8.35
C LEU A 32 -5.41 -7.07 -7.40
N LEU A 33 -5.70 -8.36 -7.22
CA LEU A 33 -4.86 -9.26 -6.42
C LEU A 33 -3.44 -9.38 -6.97
N PHE A 34 -3.27 -9.42 -8.30
CA PHE A 34 -1.94 -9.42 -8.90
C PHE A 34 -1.22 -8.10 -8.68
N ILE A 35 -1.89 -6.96 -8.88
CA ILE A 35 -1.30 -5.64 -8.64
C ILE A 35 -0.93 -5.49 -7.16
N TYR A 36 -1.81 -5.85 -6.22
CA TYR A 36 -1.54 -5.71 -4.79
C TYR A 36 -0.61 -6.80 -4.23
N GLY A 37 -0.60 -8.00 -4.82
CA GLY A 37 0.23 -9.11 -4.38
C GLY A 37 1.65 -9.07 -4.94
N TYR A 38 1.83 -8.53 -6.15
CA TYR A 38 3.13 -8.45 -6.82
C TYR A 38 3.64 -7.01 -7.01
N GLY A 39 2.76 -6.05 -7.31
CA GLY A 39 3.14 -4.67 -7.62
C GLY A 39 3.14 -3.72 -6.42
N VAL A 40 2.41 -4.06 -5.35
CA VAL A 40 2.48 -3.36 -4.07
C VAL A 40 3.20 -4.28 -3.11
N SER A 41 4.47 -4.00 -2.83
CA SER A 41 5.18 -4.68 -1.76
C SER A 41 4.43 -4.42 -0.44
N LEU A 42 3.73 -5.45 0.06
CA LEU A 42 3.12 -5.45 1.39
C LEU A 42 4.18 -5.44 2.52
N ASP A 43 5.46 -5.24 2.18
CA ASP A 43 6.53 -5.08 3.16
C ASP A 43 6.56 -3.62 3.66
N TYR A 44 5.48 -3.22 4.32
CA TYR A 44 5.37 -1.94 5.01
C TYR A 44 6.35 -1.81 6.19
N LYS A 45 7.11 -2.86 6.52
CA LYS A 45 8.04 -2.88 7.65
C LYS A 45 9.34 -2.11 7.39
N SER A 46 9.60 -1.74 6.14
CA SER A 46 10.90 -1.22 5.74
C SER A 46 10.77 -0.02 4.82
N LEU A 47 9.85 0.92 5.12
CA LEU A 47 9.78 2.16 4.36
C LEU A 47 11.09 2.92 4.55
N ALA A 48 11.90 3.02 3.49
CA ALA A 48 13.14 3.77 3.48
C ALA A 48 12.81 5.25 3.59
N ILE A 49 13.23 5.88 4.69
CA ILE A 49 13.05 7.30 4.93
C ILE A 49 14.42 7.90 5.23
N GLY A 50 14.77 8.96 4.51
CA GLY A 50 15.92 9.76 4.85
C GLY A 50 15.54 10.87 5.83
N LEU A 51 16.32 11.02 6.90
CA LEU A 51 16.19 12.09 7.86
C LEU A 51 17.42 13.00 7.81
N VAL A 52 17.23 14.26 7.41
CA VAL A 52 18.29 15.27 7.48
C VAL A 52 18.28 15.91 8.85
N LEU A 53 19.34 15.72 9.65
CA LEU A 53 19.55 16.50 10.87
C LEU A 53 20.49 17.68 10.58
N GLU A 54 19.90 18.84 10.30
CA GLU A 54 20.64 20.10 10.09
C GLU A 54 21.12 20.70 11.45
N GLU A 55 20.35 20.50 12.52
CA GLU A 55 20.66 21.01 13.86
C GLU A 55 20.77 19.90 14.93
N THR A 56 21.63 20.10 15.93
CA THR A 56 21.88 19.12 17.02
C THR A 56 21.03 19.41 18.27
N SER A 57 19.84 19.98 18.11
CA SER A 57 18.97 20.29 19.25
C SER A 57 18.47 19.00 19.94
N PRO A 58 18.22 19.02 21.26
CA PRO A 58 17.70 17.86 21.99
C PRO A 58 16.38 17.32 21.40
N ASP A 59 15.51 18.22 20.93
CA ASP A 59 14.23 17.86 20.33
C ASP A 59 14.40 17.16 18.98
N ALA A 60 15.31 17.65 18.13
CA ALA A 60 15.63 17.00 16.85
C ALA A 60 16.19 15.59 17.06
N GLN A 61 17.05 15.40 18.07
CA GLN A 61 17.59 14.09 18.42
C GLN A 61 16.52 13.14 18.99
N SER A 62 15.61 13.66 19.81
CA SER A 62 14.50 12.89 20.38
C SER A 62 13.56 12.38 19.28
N PHE A 63 13.21 13.26 18.33
CA PHE A 63 12.40 12.91 17.16
C PHE A 63 13.08 11.86 16.27
N ALA A 64 14.37 12.04 15.97
CA ALA A 64 15.15 11.09 15.20
C ALA A 64 15.14 9.70 15.83
N LYS A 65 15.36 9.63 17.15
CA LYS A 65 15.31 8.36 17.91
C LYS A 65 13.94 7.70 17.88
N ALA A 66 12.86 8.47 17.99
CA ALA A 66 11.51 7.94 17.91
C ALA A 66 11.22 7.30 16.54
N LEU A 67 11.73 7.91 15.46
CA LEU A 67 11.64 7.39 14.10
C LEU A 67 12.48 6.12 13.89
N THR A 68 13.74 6.11 14.32
CA THR A 68 14.63 4.95 14.17
C THR A 68 14.19 3.75 14.99
N ASN A 69 13.48 3.97 16.10
CA ASN A 69 12.98 2.90 16.96
C ASN A 69 11.66 2.28 16.46
N SER A 70 11.09 2.78 15.36
CA SER A 70 9.89 2.25 14.74
C SER A 70 10.23 1.07 13.82
N SER A 71 9.53 -0.05 13.96
CA SER A 71 9.66 -1.21 13.07
C SER A 71 9.01 -1.03 11.68
N TYR A 72 8.53 0.17 11.38
CA TYR A 72 7.91 0.52 10.11
C TYR A 72 8.86 1.32 9.19
N PHE A 73 9.90 1.91 9.76
CA PHE A 73 10.78 2.84 9.05
C PHE A 73 12.22 2.35 9.08
N SER A 74 12.82 2.25 7.91
CA SER A 74 14.27 2.12 7.77
C SER A 74 14.84 3.53 7.61
N VAL A 75 15.37 4.07 8.70
CA VAL A 75 15.78 5.48 8.77
C VAL A 75 17.27 5.62 8.46
N SER A 76 17.62 6.30 7.36
CA SER A 76 18.99 6.76 7.10
C SER A 76 19.16 8.19 7.61
N ILE A 77 20.07 8.41 8.56
CA ILE A 77 20.34 9.72 9.14
C ILE A 77 21.59 10.30 8.46
N GLU A 78 21.44 11.47 7.85
CA GLU A 78 22.55 12.19 7.23
C GLU A 78 22.46 13.68 7.60
N ARG A 79 23.59 14.38 7.63
CA ARG A 79 23.61 15.82 7.91
C ARG A 79 23.52 16.66 6.64
N ASP A 80 23.83 16.04 5.52
CA ASP A 80 23.85 16.66 4.20
C ASP A 80 22.72 16.12 3.33
N ARG A 81 21.83 17.04 2.94
CA ARG A 81 20.67 16.76 2.07
C ARG A 81 21.07 16.17 0.72
N ILE A 82 22.24 16.53 0.19
CA ILE A 82 22.70 16.09 -1.13
C ILE A 82 23.14 14.62 -1.05
N LYS A 83 23.88 14.26 -0.01
CA LYS A 83 24.31 12.87 0.23
C LYS A 83 23.14 11.95 0.54
N LEU A 84 22.14 12.44 1.28
CA LEU A 84 20.96 11.66 1.62
C LEU A 84 20.13 11.29 0.38
N ASN A 85 19.90 12.23 -0.54
CA ASN A 85 19.17 11.95 -1.78
C ASN A 85 19.90 10.92 -2.63
N GLN A 86 21.23 10.99 -2.72
CA GLN A 86 22.03 10.01 -3.46
C GLN A 86 21.85 8.59 -2.87
N GLN A 87 21.94 8.46 -1.55
CA GLN A 87 21.76 7.18 -0.86
C GLN A 87 20.35 6.59 -0.97
N LEU A 88 19.32 7.42 -1.07
CA LEU A 88 17.93 6.96 -1.24
C LEU A 88 17.60 6.56 -2.68
N ILE A 89 18.33 7.06 -3.67
CA ILE A 89 18.12 6.74 -5.10
C ILE A 89 18.95 5.53 -5.52
N GLU A 90 20.10 5.29 -4.87
CA GLU A 90 21.02 4.19 -5.18
C GLU A 90 20.68 2.86 -4.46
N GLY A 91 19.83 2.90 -3.42
CA GLY A 91 19.35 1.73 -2.67
C GLY A 91 18.05 1.16 -3.22
#